data_AF-A0A1F8JNY5-F1
#
_entry.id   AF-A0A1F8JNY5-F1
#
_cell.length_a   1.000
_cell.length_b   1.000
_cell.length_c   1.000
_cell.angle_alpha   90.00
_cell.angle_beta   90.00
_cell.angle_gamma   90.00
#
_symmetry.space_group_name_H-M   'P 1'
#
loop_
_entity.id
_entity.type
_entity.pdbx_description
1 polymer ?
#
loop_
_entity_poly.entity_id
_entity_poly.type
_entity_poly.pdbx_seq_one_letter_code
_entity_poly.pdbx_strand_id
1 'polypeptide(L)'
;MIMRLMCLIGLQASVFAINWNEILESHVELLSDKSIVIRQYEAVSKSEAPAIVDSRIKEIPICESYEELIDLRLLNVERISMMPQPKSPFEGPVFNSGLPNASKMRASVFLKLQGMIDQLDKLAIGFGYEPGQVDILVFEGLRDLGTQKMLFDKKLEEILLLNPDMSFEMAEKETAKWVSPVKNNTPVHSTGAAVDIRLWDSKNNRFLDLGPFGVIWGDSQLAPTFSERITDAQKNNRLYCLLAAERADLTNYVYEWWHFSFGDRYDVYWKDQNGQEKVALYSSVQ
;
A
#
# COMPACT_ATOMS: atom_id res chain seq x y z
N MET A 1 -7.74 65.48 15.81
CA MET A 1 -8.12 64.15 15.29
C MET A 1 -7.01 63.68 14.37
N ILE A 2 -5.98 63.03 14.93
CA ILE A 2 -4.79 62.56 14.21
C ILE A 2 -4.91 61.04 14.16
N MET A 3 -5.18 60.49 12.98
CA MET A 3 -5.33 59.05 12.78
C MET A 3 -4.00 58.49 12.29
N ARG A 4 -3.41 57.59 13.09
CA ARG A 4 -2.14 56.92 12.85
C ARG A 4 -2.24 55.99 11.64
N LEU A 5 -1.29 56.11 10.73
CA LEU A 5 -0.89 55.07 9.79
C LEU A 5 -0.34 53.88 10.61
N MET A 6 -0.96 52.70 10.50
CA MET A 6 -0.30 51.43 10.78
C MET A 6 -0.34 50.59 9.51
N CYS A 7 0.82 50.53 8.87
CA CYS A 7 1.11 49.60 7.79
C CYS A 7 1.23 48.20 8.43
N LEU A 8 0.19 47.37 8.32
CA LEU A 8 0.32 45.93 8.54
C LEU A 8 0.79 45.30 7.23
N ILE A 9 2.09 45.10 7.12
CA ILE A 9 2.67 44.16 6.16
C ILE A 9 2.33 42.77 6.70
N GLY A 10 1.23 42.19 6.22
CA GLY A 10 0.97 40.78 6.40
C GLY A 10 2.04 40.01 5.63
N LEU A 11 2.94 39.33 6.34
CA LEU A 11 3.68 38.22 5.75
C LEU A 11 2.65 37.16 5.36
N GLN A 12 2.26 37.14 4.09
CA GLN A 12 1.85 35.88 3.48
C GLN A 12 3.11 35.02 3.43
N ALA A 13 3.29 34.16 4.43
CA ALA A 13 4.14 33.00 4.25
C ALA A 13 3.57 32.22 3.07
N SER A 14 4.27 32.25 1.94
CA SER A 14 4.03 31.33 0.84
C SER A 14 4.39 29.95 1.38
N VAL A 15 3.40 29.23 1.90
CA VAL A 15 3.53 27.81 2.22
C VAL A 15 3.57 27.11 0.86
N PHE A 16 4.78 27.00 0.29
CA PHE A 16 5.00 26.03 -0.79
C PHE A 16 4.71 24.66 -0.19
N ALA A 17 3.88 23.86 -0.87
CA ALA A 17 3.61 22.49 -0.43
C ALA A 17 4.94 21.74 -0.31
N ILE A 18 5.19 21.14 0.85
CA ILE A 18 6.43 20.42 1.13
C ILE A 18 6.45 19.21 0.19
N ASN A 19 7.48 19.11 -0.66
CA ASN A 19 7.65 17.96 -1.55
C ASN A 19 8.19 16.74 -0.77
N TRP A 20 8.21 15.56 -1.38
CA TRP A 20 8.69 14.37 -0.69
C TRP A 20 10.16 14.43 -0.25
N ASN A 21 11.04 15.16 -0.95
CA ASN A 21 12.43 15.32 -0.49
C ASN A 21 12.47 16.01 0.87
N GLU A 22 11.73 17.10 1.03
CA GLU A 22 11.70 17.86 2.29
C GLU A 22 11.04 17.05 3.42
N ILE A 23 9.99 16.27 3.13
CA ILE A 23 9.38 15.34 4.10
C ILE A 23 10.41 14.30 4.58
N LEU A 24 11.14 13.69 3.66
CA LEU A 24 12.17 12.69 4.00
C LEU A 24 13.35 13.31 4.74
N GLU A 25 13.82 14.49 4.32
CA GLU A 25 14.91 15.21 4.96
C GLU A 25 14.56 15.60 6.41
N SER A 26 13.32 16.03 6.67
CA SER A 26 12.86 16.34 8.02
C SER A 26 12.81 15.13 8.97
N HIS A 27 12.87 13.90 8.43
CA HIS A 27 12.86 12.65 9.18
C HIS A 27 14.11 11.79 8.92
N VAL A 28 15.22 12.41 8.46
CA VAL A 28 16.43 11.69 8.07
C VAL A 28 16.99 10.80 9.18
N GLU A 29 16.84 11.19 10.44
CA GLU A 29 17.29 10.40 11.60
C GLU A 29 16.52 9.07 11.78
N LEU A 30 15.33 8.96 11.19
CA LEU A 30 14.51 7.74 11.23
C LEU A 30 14.79 6.81 10.05
N LEU A 31 15.50 7.29 9.03
CA LEU A 31 15.79 6.60 7.79
C LEU A 31 17.23 6.06 7.83
N SER A 32 17.40 4.78 7.54
CA SER A 32 18.75 4.19 7.41
C SER A 32 19.26 4.34 5.98
N ASP A 33 20.59 4.29 5.80
CA ASP A 33 21.25 4.25 4.47
C ASP A 33 20.76 3.09 3.59
N LYS A 34 20.13 2.06 4.18
CA LYS A 34 19.61 0.89 3.50
C LYS A 34 18.09 0.90 3.34
N SER A 35 17.42 2.01 3.66
CA SER A 35 15.96 2.11 3.60
C SER A 35 15.43 1.75 2.20
N ILE A 36 14.49 0.81 2.17
CA ILE A 36 13.62 0.53 1.03
C ILE A 36 12.81 1.78 0.69
N VAL A 37 12.30 2.53 1.68
CA VAL A 37 11.51 3.76 1.46
C VAL A 37 12.28 4.78 0.62
N ILE A 38 13.55 5.05 0.97
CA ILE A 38 14.41 5.98 0.20
C ILE A 38 14.59 5.46 -1.24
N ARG A 39 15.00 4.19 -1.40
CA ARG A 39 15.24 3.62 -2.73
C ARG A 39 14.00 3.57 -3.60
N GLN A 40 12.85 3.30 -3.00
CA GLN A 40 11.55 3.35 -3.68
C GLN A 40 11.22 4.77 -4.14
N TYR A 41 11.41 5.77 -3.27
CA TYR A 41 11.21 7.16 -3.64
C TYR A 41 12.15 7.61 -4.77
N GLU A 42 13.43 7.28 -4.71
CA GLU A 42 14.40 7.59 -5.76
C GLU A 42 14.01 6.96 -7.11
N ALA A 43 13.59 5.69 -7.09
CA ALA A 43 13.15 5.00 -8.30
C ALA A 43 11.87 5.61 -8.87
N VAL A 44 10.91 6.01 -8.02
CA VAL A 44 9.69 6.71 -8.47
C VAL A 44 10.04 8.06 -9.08
N SER A 45 10.93 8.83 -8.44
CA SER A 45 11.37 10.15 -8.91
C SER A 45 12.07 10.09 -10.28
N LYS A 46 12.70 8.95 -10.61
CA LYS A 46 13.33 8.68 -11.91
C LYS A 46 12.40 7.98 -12.91
N SER A 47 11.16 7.68 -12.54
CA SER A 47 10.23 6.84 -13.33
C SER A 47 10.77 5.44 -13.64
N GLU A 48 11.55 4.86 -12.73
CA GLU A 48 12.22 3.57 -12.86
C GLU A 48 11.62 2.47 -11.97
N ALA A 49 10.71 2.83 -11.06
CA ALA A 49 10.11 1.91 -10.11
C ALA A 49 9.28 0.81 -10.82
N PRO A 50 9.61 -0.49 -10.64
CA PRO A 50 8.89 -1.56 -11.30
C PRO A 50 7.45 -1.70 -10.77
N ALA A 51 6.53 -2.02 -11.67
CA ALA A 51 5.24 -2.58 -11.30
C ALA A 51 5.40 -4.08 -10.96
N ILE A 52 4.42 -4.68 -10.28
CA ILE A 52 4.41 -6.12 -9.96
C ILE A 52 4.52 -7.01 -11.22
N VAL A 53 4.02 -6.52 -12.36
CA VAL A 53 4.04 -7.23 -13.65
C VAL A 53 5.31 -7.00 -14.47
N ASP A 54 6.26 -6.21 -13.97
CA ASP A 54 7.56 -5.95 -14.62
C ASP A 54 8.37 -7.25 -14.73
N SER A 55 9.12 -7.44 -15.83
CA SER A 55 9.92 -8.65 -16.04
C SER A 55 10.95 -8.87 -14.93
N ARG A 56 11.53 -7.78 -14.40
CA ARG A 56 12.48 -7.80 -13.26
C ARG A 56 11.88 -8.43 -12.00
N ILE A 57 10.56 -8.40 -11.86
CA ILE A 57 9.81 -9.01 -10.76
C ILE A 57 9.38 -10.43 -11.15
N LYS A 58 8.78 -10.59 -12.33
CA LYS A 58 8.22 -11.88 -12.79
C LYS A 58 9.25 -12.98 -12.98
N GLU A 59 10.50 -12.63 -13.29
CA GLU A 59 11.59 -13.57 -13.50
C GLU A 59 12.21 -14.09 -12.20
N ILE A 60 11.91 -13.48 -11.05
CA ILE A 60 12.38 -13.96 -9.75
C ILE A 60 11.83 -15.38 -9.51
N PRO A 61 12.67 -16.41 -9.31
CA PRO A 61 12.20 -17.76 -9.04
C PRO A 61 11.39 -17.82 -7.74
N ILE A 62 10.41 -18.72 -7.70
CA ILE A 62 9.60 -18.99 -6.52
C ILE A 62 9.99 -20.36 -5.98
N CYS A 63 10.34 -20.42 -4.70
CA CYS A 63 10.42 -21.65 -3.91
C CYS A 63 9.30 -21.61 -2.87
N GLU A 64 8.17 -22.27 -3.19
CA GLU A 64 6.99 -22.29 -2.32
C GLU A 64 7.35 -22.83 -0.93
N SER A 65 7.09 -22.03 0.10
CA SER A 65 7.33 -22.36 1.50
C SER A 65 6.27 -23.30 2.09
N TYR A 66 5.11 -23.40 1.45
CA TYR A 66 3.94 -24.14 1.95
C TYR A 66 3.44 -23.65 3.31
N GLU A 67 3.79 -22.42 3.69
CA GLU A 67 3.33 -21.83 4.93
C GLU A 67 1.80 -21.75 4.98
N GLU A 68 1.23 -22.10 6.13
CA GLU A 68 -0.23 -22.08 6.30
C GLU A 68 -0.80 -20.67 6.18
N LEU A 69 -2.05 -20.63 5.71
CA LEU A 69 -2.87 -19.43 5.76
C LEU A 69 -3.57 -19.36 7.12
N ILE A 70 -3.51 -18.18 7.74
CA ILE A 70 -4.35 -17.82 8.88
C ILE A 70 -5.58 -17.08 8.39
N ASP A 71 -6.67 -17.11 9.16
CA ASP A 71 -7.84 -16.26 8.93
C ASP A 71 -7.95 -15.25 10.07
N LEU A 72 -7.73 -13.97 9.76
CA LEU A 72 -7.76 -12.89 10.75
C LEU A 72 -9.10 -12.80 11.51
N ARG A 73 -10.21 -13.25 10.90
CA ARG A 73 -11.54 -13.27 11.57
C ARG A 73 -11.61 -14.27 12.72
N LEU A 74 -10.72 -15.26 12.73
CA LEU A 74 -10.66 -16.29 13.77
C LEU A 74 -9.65 -15.95 14.88
N LEU A 75 -8.89 -14.87 14.70
CA LEU A 75 -7.89 -14.43 15.67
C LEU A 75 -8.48 -13.36 16.58
N ASN A 76 -8.19 -13.46 17.88
CA ASN A 76 -8.49 -12.42 18.86
C ASN A 76 -7.19 -11.66 19.17
N VAL A 77 -6.91 -10.63 18.39
CA VAL A 77 -5.66 -9.86 18.46
C VAL A 77 -6.00 -8.39 18.67
N GLU A 78 -5.25 -7.74 19.56
CA GLU A 78 -5.46 -6.33 19.87
C GLU A 78 -4.98 -5.47 18.69
N ARG A 79 -5.75 -4.43 18.34
CA ARG A 79 -5.35 -3.37 17.39
C ARG A 79 -5.08 -3.79 15.95
N ILE A 80 -5.36 -5.04 15.59
CA ILE A 80 -5.37 -5.53 14.21
C ILE A 80 -6.74 -6.17 13.97
N SER A 81 -7.51 -5.67 13.01
CA SER A 81 -8.82 -6.25 12.72
C SER A 81 -9.22 -6.07 11.25
N MET A 82 -10.24 -6.82 10.81
CA MET A 82 -10.82 -6.59 9.49
C MET A 82 -11.65 -5.31 9.49
N MET A 83 -11.60 -4.56 8.39
CA MET A 83 -12.61 -3.55 8.09
C MET A 83 -14.01 -4.17 8.05
N PRO A 84 -15.07 -3.40 8.35
CA PRO A 84 -16.45 -3.90 8.38
C PRO A 84 -16.84 -4.64 7.09
N GLN A 85 -17.64 -5.69 7.25
CA GLN A 85 -18.17 -6.45 6.11
C GLN A 85 -19.14 -5.58 5.29
N PRO A 86 -18.98 -5.50 3.96
CA PRO A 86 -19.95 -4.83 3.12
C PRO A 86 -21.15 -5.76 2.82
N LYS A 87 -22.26 -5.18 2.37
CA LYS A 87 -23.43 -5.88 1.80
C LYS A 87 -23.14 -6.45 0.42
N SER A 88 -22.24 -5.82 -0.33
CA SER A 88 -21.79 -6.25 -1.65
C SER A 88 -20.29 -6.01 -1.82
N PRO A 89 -19.57 -6.81 -2.62
CA PRO A 89 -18.16 -6.58 -2.88
C PRO A 89 -17.87 -5.12 -3.27
N PHE A 90 -16.89 -4.54 -2.60
CA PHE A 90 -16.47 -3.16 -2.78
C PHE A 90 -17.57 -2.11 -2.54
N GLU A 91 -18.55 -2.29 -1.63
CA GLU A 91 -19.62 -1.30 -1.38
C GLU A 91 -19.11 0.12 -1.08
N GLY A 92 -17.88 0.28 -0.58
CA GLY A 92 -17.27 1.59 -0.42
C GLY A 92 -15.92 1.57 0.31
N PRO A 93 -15.30 2.73 0.51
CA PRO A 93 -13.93 2.87 1.04
C PRO A 93 -13.80 2.57 2.54
N VAL A 94 -14.93 2.37 3.24
CA VAL A 94 -14.98 2.11 4.69
C VAL A 94 -15.31 0.65 5.02
N PHE A 95 -15.32 -0.22 4.01
CA PHE A 95 -15.57 -1.65 4.15
C PHE A 95 -14.38 -2.47 3.67
N ASN A 96 -14.30 -3.72 4.10
CA ASN A 96 -13.41 -4.67 3.45
C ASN A 96 -13.87 -4.93 2.00
N SER A 97 -13.05 -5.64 1.20
CA SER A 97 -13.35 -5.89 -0.22
C SER A 97 -14.64 -6.70 -0.46
N GLY A 98 -15.16 -7.37 0.56
CA GLY A 98 -16.32 -8.26 0.46
C GLY A 98 -16.01 -9.59 -0.23
N LEU A 99 -14.74 -9.89 -0.47
CA LEU A 99 -14.32 -11.15 -1.08
C LEU A 99 -14.27 -12.27 -0.02
N PRO A 100 -14.62 -13.52 -0.37
CA PRO A 100 -14.76 -14.61 0.61
C PRO A 100 -13.50 -14.83 1.45
N ASN A 101 -12.33 -14.79 0.81
CA ASN A 101 -11.04 -15.08 1.41
C ASN A 101 -10.27 -13.82 1.85
N ALA A 102 -10.88 -12.63 1.82
CA ALA A 102 -10.21 -11.35 2.09
C ALA A 102 -9.57 -11.25 3.48
N SER A 103 -9.95 -12.08 4.44
CA SER A 103 -9.34 -12.11 5.77
C SER A 103 -8.18 -13.09 5.92
N LYS A 104 -7.93 -13.91 4.90
CA LYS A 104 -6.85 -14.90 4.95
C LYS A 104 -5.53 -14.29 4.51
N MET A 105 -4.43 -14.71 5.10
CA MET A 105 -3.07 -14.33 4.69
C MET A 105 -2.07 -15.36 5.18
N ARG A 106 -0.84 -15.33 4.67
CA ARG A 106 0.26 -16.17 5.19
C ARG A 106 0.57 -15.81 6.64
N ALA A 107 0.87 -16.79 7.48
CA ALA A 107 1.15 -16.56 8.91
C ALA A 107 2.27 -15.52 9.13
N SER A 108 3.33 -15.55 8.32
CA SER A 108 4.41 -14.58 8.37
C SER A 108 3.96 -13.15 8.08
N VAL A 109 3.03 -12.93 7.14
CA VAL A 109 2.45 -11.60 6.88
C VAL A 109 1.74 -11.08 8.12
N PHE A 110 0.95 -11.93 8.78
CA PHE A 110 0.28 -11.57 10.02
C PHE A 110 1.28 -11.23 11.14
N LEU A 111 2.35 -12.01 11.30
CA LEU A 111 3.43 -11.70 12.26
C LEU A 111 4.11 -10.36 11.94
N LYS A 112 4.27 -10.00 10.67
CA LYS A 112 4.78 -8.68 10.29
C LYS A 112 3.80 -7.56 10.64
N LEU A 113 2.50 -7.75 10.50
CA LEU A 113 1.50 -6.78 10.96
C LEU A 113 1.55 -6.59 12.49
N GLN A 114 1.78 -7.65 13.26
CA GLN A 114 2.02 -7.53 14.71
C GLN A 114 3.28 -6.71 15.00
N GLY A 115 4.38 -7.00 14.31
CA GLY A 115 5.59 -6.19 14.40
C GLY A 115 5.35 -4.73 14.00
N MET A 116 4.49 -4.47 13.02
CA MET A 116 4.15 -3.13 12.56
C MET A 116 3.42 -2.33 13.64
N ILE A 117 2.54 -2.94 14.44
CA ILE A 117 1.93 -2.29 15.61
C ILE A 117 2.99 -1.81 16.60
N ASP A 118 3.99 -2.65 16.91
CA ASP A 118 5.08 -2.25 17.81
C ASP A 118 5.88 -1.07 17.26
N GLN A 119 6.05 -1.00 15.93
CA GLN A 119 6.77 0.09 15.28
C GLN A 119 5.94 1.37 15.20
N LEU A 120 4.63 1.26 14.98
CA LEU A 120 3.70 2.39 15.06
C LEU A 120 3.80 3.03 16.46
N ASP A 121 3.83 2.24 17.52
CA ASP A 121 3.95 2.75 18.89
C ASP A 121 5.30 3.44 19.16
N LYS A 122 6.40 2.84 18.71
CA LYS A 122 7.75 3.43 18.86
C LYS A 122 7.90 4.75 18.12
N LEU A 123 7.24 4.88 16.98
CA LEU A 123 7.30 6.07 16.12
C LEU A 123 6.25 7.13 16.49
N ALA A 124 5.21 6.77 17.24
CA ALA A 124 3.99 7.56 17.43
C ALA A 124 4.26 9.03 17.78
N ILE A 125 5.09 9.28 18.82
CA ILE A 125 5.36 10.63 19.33
C ILE A 125 6.00 11.52 18.24
N GLY A 126 6.90 10.96 17.43
CA GLY A 126 7.56 11.67 16.34
C GLY A 126 6.59 12.10 15.23
N PHE A 127 5.45 11.42 15.10
CA PHE A 127 4.42 11.70 14.12
C PHE A 127 3.15 12.35 14.71
N GLY A 128 3.19 12.78 15.97
CA GLY A 128 2.07 13.48 16.62
C GLY A 128 0.95 12.55 17.11
N TYR A 129 1.26 11.28 17.34
CA TYR A 129 0.37 10.27 17.93
C TYR A 129 0.88 9.81 19.30
N GLU A 130 0.01 9.19 20.09
CA GLU A 130 0.41 8.50 21.32
C GLU A 130 0.67 7.02 21.04
N PRO A 131 1.63 6.37 21.74
CA PRO A 131 1.72 4.91 21.74
C PRO A 131 0.38 4.29 22.15
N GLY A 132 -0.09 3.28 21.40
CA GLY A 132 -1.42 2.69 21.61
C GLY A 132 -2.55 3.36 20.82
N GLN A 133 -2.32 4.49 20.15
CA GLN A 133 -3.40 5.25 19.49
C GLN A 133 -3.77 4.72 18.09
N VAL A 134 -2.84 4.12 17.37
CA VAL A 134 -3.02 3.79 15.94
C VAL A 134 -3.15 2.29 15.73
N ASP A 135 -4.27 1.87 15.17
CA ASP A 135 -4.60 0.49 14.88
C ASP A 135 -4.48 0.20 13.37
N ILE A 136 -4.35 -1.08 13.02
CA ILE A 136 -4.32 -1.56 11.64
C ILE A 136 -5.67 -2.20 11.31
N LEU A 137 -6.33 -1.67 10.27
CA LEU A 137 -7.53 -2.25 9.70
C LEU A 137 -7.22 -2.89 8.34
N VAL A 138 -7.34 -4.20 8.25
CA VAL A 138 -7.14 -4.97 7.02
C VAL A 138 -8.41 -4.98 6.20
N PHE A 139 -8.33 -4.66 4.91
CA PHE A 139 -9.48 -4.73 4.01
C PHE A 139 -9.35 -5.83 2.94
N GLU A 140 -8.14 -6.28 2.65
CA GLU A 140 -7.92 -7.43 1.77
C GLU A 140 -6.59 -8.13 2.04
N GLY A 141 -6.63 -9.46 2.15
CA GLY A 141 -5.47 -10.36 2.18
C GLY A 141 -5.49 -11.27 0.95
N LEU A 142 -5.99 -12.50 1.11
CA LEU A 142 -6.05 -13.48 0.02
C LEU A 142 -7.19 -13.17 -0.95
N ARG A 143 -6.83 -13.11 -2.23
CA ARG A 143 -7.76 -13.12 -3.36
C ARG A 143 -7.50 -14.36 -4.20
N ASP A 144 -8.40 -15.36 -4.14
CA ASP A 144 -8.23 -16.59 -4.91
C ASP A 144 -8.16 -16.33 -6.43
N LEU A 145 -7.55 -17.28 -7.15
CA LEU A 145 -7.31 -17.14 -8.59
C LEU A 145 -8.60 -16.98 -9.40
N GLY A 146 -9.69 -17.65 -8.99
CA GLY A 146 -11.00 -17.52 -9.64
C GLY A 146 -11.54 -16.09 -9.51
N THR A 147 -11.47 -15.52 -8.31
CA THR A 147 -11.85 -14.14 -8.04
C THR A 147 -10.94 -13.15 -8.78
N GLN A 148 -9.62 -13.34 -8.76
CA GLN A 148 -8.68 -12.49 -9.49
C GLN A 148 -8.95 -12.52 -10.99
N LYS A 149 -9.22 -13.70 -11.58
CA LYS A 149 -9.59 -13.82 -12.99
C LYS A 149 -10.89 -13.08 -13.27
N MET A 150 -11.92 -13.26 -12.44
CA MET A 150 -13.21 -12.59 -12.59
C MET A 150 -13.08 -11.06 -12.55
N LEU A 151 -12.25 -10.51 -11.65
CA LEU A 151 -11.99 -9.06 -11.61
C LEU A 151 -11.25 -8.58 -12.87
N PHE A 152 -10.27 -9.36 -13.34
CA PHE A 152 -9.55 -9.04 -14.57
C PHE A 152 -10.47 -9.03 -15.79
N ASP A 153 -11.28 -10.08 -15.97
CA ASP A 153 -12.21 -10.22 -17.08
C ASP A 153 -13.21 -9.06 -17.10
N LYS A 154 -13.79 -8.70 -15.94
CA LYS A 154 -14.72 -7.56 -15.84
C LYS A 154 -14.06 -6.23 -16.23
N LYS A 155 -12.82 -6.00 -15.80
CA LYS A 155 -12.11 -4.77 -16.15
C LYS A 155 -11.74 -4.74 -17.64
N LEU A 156 -11.40 -5.89 -18.21
CA LEU A 156 -11.17 -6.02 -19.64
C LEU A 156 -12.43 -5.73 -20.46
N GLU A 157 -13.59 -6.27 -20.03
CA GLU A 157 -14.88 -5.97 -20.63
C GLU A 157 -15.20 -4.47 -20.56
N GLU A 158 -14.99 -3.82 -19.41
CA GLU A 158 -15.17 -2.38 -19.24
C GLU A 158 -14.30 -1.57 -20.22
N ILE A 159 -13.01 -1.92 -20.33
CA ILE A 159 -12.06 -1.23 -21.22
C ILE A 159 -12.47 -1.40 -22.69
N LEU A 160 -12.86 -2.60 -23.11
CA LEU A 160 -13.31 -2.88 -24.47
C LEU A 160 -14.62 -2.14 -24.80
N LEU A 161 -15.55 -2.05 -23.84
CA LEU A 161 -16.79 -1.30 -24.01
C LEU A 161 -16.55 0.21 -24.17
N LEU A 162 -15.60 0.76 -23.42
CA LEU A 162 -15.22 2.17 -23.51
C LEU A 162 -14.34 2.50 -24.73
N ASN A 163 -13.67 1.50 -25.30
CA ASN A 163 -12.74 1.66 -26.42
C ASN A 163 -13.00 0.59 -27.51
N PRO A 164 -14.10 0.68 -28.27
CA PRO A 164 -14.52 -0.39 -29.19
C PRO A 164 -13.52 -0.74 -30.31
N ASP A 165 -12.67 0.21 -30.71
CA ASP A 165 -11.66 0.03 -31.75
C ASP A 165 -10.32 -0.50 -31.21
N MET A 166 -10.18 -0.66 -29.89
CA MET A 166 -8.97 -1.16 -29.26
C MET A 166 -8.81 -2.66 -29.54
N SER A 167 -7.61 -3.08 -29.96
CA SER A 167 -7.33 -4.51 -30.11
C SER A 167 -7.36 -5.21 -28.76
N PHE A 168 -7.72 -6.51 -28.77
CA PHE A 168 -7.76 -7.31 -27.55
C PHE A 168 -6.42 -7.29 -26.78
N GLU A 169 -5.29 -7.37 -27.49
CA GLU A 169 -3.96 -7.33 -26.88
C GLU A 169 -3.66 -5.98 -26.20
N MET A 170 -4.08 -4.86 -26.81
CA MET A 170 -3.95 -3.54 -26.19
C MET A 170 -4.85 -3.41 -24.97
N ALA A 171 -6.08 -3.94 -25.04
CA ALA A 171 -7.01 -3.94 -23.92
C ALA A 171 -6.52 -4.81 -22.76
N GLU A 172 -5.91 -5.98 -23.02
CA GLU A 172 -5.26 -6.79 -21.98
C GLU A 172 -4.11 -6.03 -21.31
N LYS A 173 -3.26 -5.34 -22.09
CA LYS A 173 -2.18 -4.50 -21.56
C LYS A 173 -2.71 -3.33 -20.74
N GLU A 174 -3.79 -2.70 -21.18
CA GLU A 174 -4.46 -1.62 -20.43
C GLU A 174 -5.08 -2.14 -19.14
N THR A 175 -5.75 -3.29 -19.20
CA THR A 175 -6.35 -3.96 -18.03
C THR A 175 -5.30 -4.30 -16.99
N ALA A 176 -4.14 -4.79 -17.42
CA ALA A 176 -3.03 -5.15 -16.54
C ALA A 176 -2.46 -3.98 -15.73
N LYS A 177 -2.78 -2.72 -16.09
CA LYS A 177 -2.45 -1.53 -15.28
C LYS A 177 -3.33 -1.39 -14.04
N TRP A 178 -4.51 -2.00 -14.04
CA TRP A 178 -5.53 -1.87 -13.00
C TRP A 178 -5.70 -3.16 -12.20
N VAL A 179 -5.69 -4.30 -12.89
CA VAL A 179 -5.91 -5.61 -12.29
C VAL A 179 -4.84 -6.56 -12.82
N SER A 180 -4.11 -7.21 -11.92
CA SER A 180 -3.05 -8.14 -12.33
C SER A 180 -3.66 -9.34 -13.07
N PRO A 181 -3.13 -9.74 -14.25
CA PRO A 181 -3.61 -10.94 -14.94
C PRO A 181 -3.24 -12.19 -14.16
N VAL A 182 -4.04 -13.24 -14.27
CA VAL A 182 -3.67 -14.59 -13.76
C VAL A 182 -2.72 -15.30 -14.73
N LYS A 183 -2.92 -15.13 -16.04
CA LYS A 183 -2.13 -15.80 -17.07
C LYS A 183 -0.68 -15.30 -17.07
N ASN A 184 0.27 -16.23 -17.09
CA ASN A 184 1.72 -15.97 -17.12
C ASN A 184 2.19 -15.02 -16.01
N ASN A 185 1.54 -15.08 -14.85
CA ASN A 185 1.78 -14.17 -13.75
C ASN A 185 1.39 -14.83 -12.42
N THR A 186 1.85 -14.26 -11.31
CA THR A 186 1.52 -14.70 -9.95
C THR A 186 0.97 -13.49 -9.22
N PRO A 187 -0.36 -13.24 -9.26
CA PRO A 187 -0.96 -12.11 -8.57
C PRO A 187 -0.66 -12.17 -7.08
N VAL A 188 -0.15 -11.08 -6.51
CA VAL A 188 0.39 -11.05 -5.15
C VAL A 188 -0.66 -11.34 -4.08
N HIS A 189 -1.89 -10.84 -4.21
CA HIS A 189 -2.98 -11.23 -3.31
C HIS A 189 -3.37 -12.70 -3.44
N SER A 190 -3.13 -13.34 -4.59
CA SER A 190 -3.40 -14.77 -4.76
C SER A 190 -2.37 -15.67 -4.10
N THR A 191 -1.23 -15.14 -3.64
CA THR A 191 -0.24 -15.92 -2.88
C THR A 191 -0.51 -15.91 -1.37
N GLY A 192 -1.37 -15.00 -0.90
CA GLY A 192 -1.57 -14.71 0.52
C GLY A 192 -0.43 -13.90 1.16
N ALA A 193 0.57 -13.50 0.37
CA ALA A 193 1.74 -12.74 0.82
C ALA A 193 1.51 -11.22 0.86
N ALA A 194 0.46 -10.75 0.19
CA ALA A 194 0.07 -9.35 0.17
C ALA A 194 -1.08 -9.05 1.13
N VAL A 195 -1.09 -7.83 1.63
CA VAL A 195 -2.12 -7.30 2.50
C VAL A 195 -2.36 -5.82 2.24
N ASP A 196 -3.62 -5.47 2.26
CA ASP A 196 -4.16 -4.16 2.00
C ASP A 196 -4.73 -3.59 3.31
N ILE A 197 -4.16 -2.47 3.77
CA ILE A 197 -4.44 -1.93 5.11
C ILE A 197 -4.84 -0.45 5.09
N ARG A 198 -5.54 -0.05 6.14
CA ARG A 198 -5.74 1.34 6.53
C ARG A 198 -5.35 1.51 7.99
N LEU A 199 -4.89 2.70 8.35
CA LEU A 199 -4.61 3.05 9.74
C LEU A 199 -5.83 3.72 10.38
N TRP A 200 -6.10 3.37 11.63
CA TRP A 200 -7.24 3.86 12.41
C TRP A 200 -6.76 4.55 13.69
N ASP A 201 -7.22 5.78 13.90
CA ASP A 201 -6.98 6.54 15.12
C ASP A 201 -8.06 6.16 16.13
N SER A 202 -7.73 5.26 17.05
CA SER A 202 -8.67 4.73 18.05
C SER A 202 -9.11 5.81 19.04
N LYS A 203 -8.26 6.81 19.31
CA LYS A 203 -8.55 7.94 20.20
C LYS A 203 -9.58 8.90 19.61
N ASN A 204 -9.49 9.19 18.31
CA ASN A 204 -10.40 10.10 17.63
C ASN A 204 -11.49 9.39 16.80
N ASN A 205 -11.52 8.05 16.82
CA ASN A 205 -12.49 7.20 16.14
C ASN A 205 -12.65 7.54 14.65
N ARG A 206 -11.51 7.64 13.94
CA ARG A 206 -11.46 7.98 12.51
C ARG A 206 -10.28 7.31 11.83
N PHE A 207 -10.36 7.14 10.51
CA PHE A 207 -9.19 6.76 9.72
C PHE A 207 -8.15 7.88 9.77
N LEU A 208 -6.87 7.50 9.80
CA LEU A 208 -5.81 8.45 9.50
C LEU A 208 -5.98 8.91 8.05
N ASP A 209 -5.74 10.19 7.82
CA ASP A 209 -5.78 10.77 6.48
C ASP A 209 -4.46 10.50 5.76
N LEU A 210 -4.41 9.42 4.98
CA LEU A 210 -3.30 9.08 4.07
C LEU A 210 -3.61 9.55 2.64
N GLY A 211 -4.59 10.44 2.46
CA GLY A 211 -5.08 10.87 1.16
C GLY A 211 -6.18 9.96 0.61
N PRO A 212 -6.63 10.26 -0.62
CA PRO A 212 -7.71 9.52 -1.24
C PRO A 212 -7.39 8.03 -1.34
N PHE A 213 -8.40 7.25 -1.00
CA PHE A 213 -8.36 5.79 -0.99
C PHE A 213 -9.26 5.27 -2.10
N GLY A 214 -8.76 4.33 -2.91
CA GLY A 214 -9.60 3.56 -3.81
C GLY A 214 -8.88 3.06 -5.05
N VAL A 215 -8.86 1.74 -5.21
CA VAL A 215 -8.63 1.08 -6.52
C VAL A 215 -9.84 1.28 -7.44
N ILE A 216 -11.05 1.38 -6.85
CA ILE A 216 -12.35 1.48 -7.54
C ILE A 216 -13.09 2.79 -7.23
N TRP A 217 -12.85 3.40 -6.05
CA TRP A 217 -13.70 4.47 -5.48
C TRP A 217 -13.01 5.83 -5.28
N GLY A 218 -11.84 6.05 -5.90
CA GLY A 218 -11.04 7.26 -5.70
C GLY A 218 -10.33 7.73 -6.97
N ASP A 219 -9.70 8.91 -6.89
CA ASP A 219 -8.80 9.39 -7.95
C ASP A 219 -7.52 8.53 -7.92
N SER A 220 -7.44 7.55 -8.82
CA SER A 220 -6.31 6.63 -8.93
C SER A 220 -4.98 7.36 -9.16
N GLN A 221 -5.01 8.62 -9.60
CA GLN A 221 -3.80 9.44 -9.77
C GLN A 221 -3.14 9.83 -8.43
N LEU A 222 -3.84 9.66 -7.30
CA LEU A 222 -3.35 9.95 -5.94
C LEU A 222 -3.00 8.68 -5.15
N ALA A 223 -3.27 7.51 -5.71
CA ALA A 223 -2.90 6.21 -5.15
C ALA A 223 -1.38 5.99 -5.01
N PRO A 224 -0.52 6.47 -5.95
CA PRO A 224 0.92 6.29 -5.82
C PRO A 224 1.44 6.82 -4.49
N THR A 225 2.24 6.01 -3.79
CA THR A 225 2.74 6.26 -2.44
C THR A 225 3.39 7.62 -2.31
N PHE A 226 4.27 7.95 -3.25
CA PHE A 226 5.01 9.21 -3.29
C PHE A 226 4.34 10.28 -4.18
N SER A 227 3.00 10.33 -4.21
CA SER A 227 2.28 11.38 -4.94
C SER A 227 2.62 12.77 -4.38
N GLU A 228 2.98 13.71 -5.25
CA GLU A 228 3.20 15.12 -4.87
C GLU A 228 1.89 15.91 -4.73
N ARG A 229 0.76 15.32 -5.17
CA ARG A 229 -0.56 15.96 -5.21
C ARG A 229 -1.37 15.75 -3.91
N ILE A 230 -0.71 15.43 -2.81
CA ILE A 230 -1.31 15.26 -1.48
C ILE A 230 -0.72 16.27 -0.49
N THR A 231 -1.46 16.54 0.58
CA THR A 231 -1.05 17.50 1.62
C THR A 231 0.15 17.01 2.42
N ASP A 232 0.86 17.92 3.07
CA ASP A 232 2.04 17.60 3.90
C ASP A 232 1.66 16.69 5.08
N ALA A 233 0.46 16.86 5.65
CA ALA A 233 -0.07 15.97 6.68
C ALA A 233 -0.29 14.53 6.15
N GLN A 234 -0.79 14.40 4.93
CA GLN A 234 -0.95 13.09 4.27
C GLN A 234 0.39 12.46 3.93
N LYS A 235 1.39 13.24 3.48
CA LYS A 235 2.76 12.75 3.27
C LYS A 235 3.37 12.23 4.59
N ASN A 236 3.23 12.98 5.69
CA ASN A 236 3.69 12.55 7.01
C ASN A 236 2.99 11.27 7.49
N ASN A 237 1.67 11.15 7.32
CA ASN A 237 0.94 9.93 7.68
C ASN A 237 1.36 8.72 6.83
N ARG A 238 1.63 8.93 5.54
CA ARG A 238 2.19 7.88 4.67
C ARG A 238 3.60 7.50 5.12
N LEU A 239 4.47 8.46 5.42
CA LEU A 239 5.82 8.18 5.92
C LEU A 239 5.79 7.39 7.23
N TYR A 240 4.91 7.76 8.17
CA TYR A 240 4.68 7.01 9.41
C TYR A 240 4.31 5.55 9.13
N CYS A 241 3.36 5.32 8.22
CA CYS A 241 2.94 3.99 7.80
C CYS A 241 4.09 3.20 7.14
N LEU A 242 4.82 3.83 6.22
CA LEU A 242 5.94 3.23 5.50
C LEU A 242 7.09 2.83 6.43
N LEU A 243 7.47 3.70 7.37
CA LEU A 243 8.53 3.42 8.34
C LEU A 243 8.15 2.29 9.28
N ALA A 244 6.89 2.27 9.75
CA ALA A 244 6.41 1.18 10.61
C ALA A 244 6.40 -0.16 9.85
N ALA A 245 5.94 -0.17 8.61
CA ALA A 245 5.94 -1.35 7.76
C ALA A 245 7.36 -1.84 7.43
N GLU A 246 8.26 -0.95 7.00
CA GLU A 246 9.66 -1.29 6.68
C GLU A 246 10.39 -1.89 7.90
N ARG A 247 10.23 -1.29 9.08
CA ARG A 247 10.84 -1.80 10.33
C ARG A 247 10.22 -3.10 10.80
N ALA A 248 9.03 -3.42 10.32
CA ALA A 248 8.36 -4.71 10.50
C ALA A 248 8.58 -5.64 9.30
N ASP A 249 9.51 -5.31 8.40
CA ASP A 249 9.90 -6.15 7.27
C ASP A 249 8.78 -6.37 6.23
N LEU A 250 7.87 -5.41 6.10
CA LEU A 250 6.89 -5.31 5.01
C LEU A 250 7.38 -4.33 3.95
N THR A 251 7.15 -4.67 2.67
CA THR A 251 7.46 -3.79 1.53
C THR A 251 6.19 -3.19 0.97
N ASN A 252 6.13 -1.86 0.83
CA ASN A 252 5.02 -1.18 0.17
C ASN A 252 5.09 -1.34 -1.36
N TYR A 253 3.94 -1.53 -2.02
CA TYR A 253 3.83 -1.35 -3.47
C TYR A 253 3.67 0.13 -3.82
N VAL A 254 4.67 0.72 -4.46
CA VAL A 254 4.76 2.20 -4.63
C VAL A 254 3.63 2.85 -5.42
N TYR A 255 2.83 2.07 -6.14
CA TYR A 255 1.67 2.57 -6.90
C TYR A 255 0.39 2.59 -6.05
N GLU A 256 0.40 1.98 -4.87
CA GLU A 256 -0.74 1.85 -3.96
C GLU A 256 -0.27 2.00 -2.50
N TRP A 257 -0.51 3.17 -1.90
CA TRP A 257 -0.03 3.48 -0.55
C TRP A 257 -0.54 2.54 0.56
N TRP A 258 -1.64 1.82 0.31
CA TRP A 258 -2.25 0.88 1.26
C TRP A 258 -1.74 -0.55 1.14
N HIS A 259 -1.00 -0.87 0.07
CA HIS A 259 -0.64 -2.24 -0.29
C HIS A 259 0.76 -2.59 0.20
N PHE A 260 0.87 -3.69 0.92
CA PHE A 260 2.12 -4.19 1.47
C PHE A 260 2.25 -5.68 1.23
N SER A 261 3.48 -6.18 1.13
CA SER A 261 3.72 -7.61 1.02
C SER A 261 4.99 -8.07 1.75
N PHE A 262 5.06 -9.38 1.99
CA PHE A 262 6.22 -10.06 2.53
C PHE A 262 6.44 -11.38 1.80
N GLY A 263 7.66 -11.63 1.31
CA GLY A 263 8.09 -12.90 0.72
C GLY A 263 7.56 -13.20 -0.68
N ASP A 264 6.75 -12.33 -1.29
CA ASP A 264 6.46 -12.43 -2.73
C ASP A 264 7.62 -11.87 -3.57
N ARG A 265 7.49 -11.96 -4.90
CA ARG A 265 8.51 -11.47 -5.84
C ARG A 265 8.77 -9.97 -5.71
N TYR A 266 7.75 -9.18 -5.39
CA TYR A 266 7.88 -7.74 -5.28
C TYR A 266 8.67 -7.36 -4.02
N ASP A 267 8.36 -7.98 -2.88
CA ASP A 267 9.11 -7.84 -1.63
C ASP A 267 10.59 -8.23 -1.82
N VAL A 268 10.83 -9.41 -2.40
CA VAL A 268 12.20 -9.91 -2.63
C VAL A 268 13.00 -9.00 -3.57
N TYR A 269 12.36 -8.43 -4.59
CA TYR A 269 13.04 -7.47 -5.48
C TYR A 269 13.60 -6.28 -4.72
N TRP A 270 12.82 -5.69 -3.81
CA TRP A 270 13.25 -4.52 -3.06
C TRP A 270 14.23 -4.85 -1.94
N LYS A 271 14.14 -6.02 -1.32
CA LYS A 271 15.03 -6.40 -0.20
C LYS A 271 16.42 -6.85 -0.61
N ASP A 272 16.61 -7.37 -1.82
CA ASP A 272 17.95 -7.75 -2.27
C ASP A 272 18.80 -6.51 -2.57
N GLN A 273 19.88 -6.35 -1.80
CA GLN A 273 20.85 -5.26 -1.94
C GLN A 273 22.24 -5.74 -2.38
N ASN A 274 22.49 -7.04 -2.41
CA ASN A 274 23.86 -7.58 -2.49
C ASN A 274 24.06 -8.59 -3.62
N GLY A 275 23.09 -8.72 -4.55
CA GLY A 275 23.18 -9.69 -5.64
C GLY A 275 23.14 -11.14 -5.14
N GLN A 276 22.46 -11.38 -4.02
CA GLN A 276 22.15 -12.74 -3.58
C GLN A 276 21.12 -13.35 -4.53
N GLU A 277 21.02 -14.68 -4.52
CA GLU A 277 20.00 -15.37 -5.31
C GLU A 277 18.60 -14.93 -4.82
N LYS A 278 17.88 -14.19 -5.68
CA LYS A 278 16.51 -13.74 -5.41
C LYS A 278 15.57 -14.93 -5.48
N VAL A 279 15.01 -15.36 -4.37
CA VAL A 279 14.00 -16.42 -4.35
C VAL A 279 12.79 -15.96 -3.54
N ALA A 280 11.63 -15.87 -4.20
CA ALA A 280 10.35 -15.60 -3.55
C ALA A 280 9.81 -16.87 -2.86
N LEU A 281 9.12 -16.69 -1.75
CA LEU A 281 8.63 -17.76 -0.87
C LEU A 281 7.24 -18.28 -1.24
N TYR A 282 6.45 -17.50 -1.98
CA TYR A 282 5.03 -17.79 -2.15
C TYR A 282 4.60 -17.76 -3.61
N SER A 283 4.06 -18.88 -4.06
CA SER A 283 3.26 -19.03 -5.28
C SER A 283 1.78 -18.79 -4.97
N SER A 284 0.95 -18.75 -6.02
CA SER A 284 -0.49 -18.61 -5.82
C SER A 284 -1.07 -19.84 -5.11
N VAL A 285 -1.95 -19.59 -4.15
CA VAL A 285 -2.73 -20.62 -3.46
C VAL A 285 -3.68 -21.27 -4.48
N GLN A 286 -3.67 -22.61 -4.51
CA GLN A 286 -4.53 -23.43 -5.37
C GLN A 286 -5.91 -23.65 -4.77
#